data_AF-A0A482VG11-F1
#
_entry.id   AF-A0A482VG11-F1
#
_cell.length_a   1.000
_cell.length_b   1.000
_cell.length_c   1.000
_cell.angle_alpha   90.00
_cell.angle_beta   90.00
_cell.angle_gamma   90.00
#
_symmetry.space_group_name_H-M   'P 1'
#
loop_
_entity.id
_entity.type
_entity.pdbx_description
1 polymer ?
#
loop_
_entity_poly.entity_id
_entity_poly.type
_entity_poly.pdbx_seq_one_letter_code
_entity_poly.pdbx_strand_id
1 'polypeptide(L)'
;LKGAYKTVSDIFYRTTPCRSVTPPVYIKKSSLNYNRRTMDACFSAFDKNSDGYLDLEEFKLLTRALFRNDRGKIYNLEEDKLREIFNVFDCNADGYIDREEFVFCWNHWIKIIVRPIAAFLIVDVQNDFISGTLNISNCSAQQNGLEVVEPINHLLDTVQFDVVFYSLDWHPSNHVSFIDNIGQREIHPSSPVTAENAQTYDTVIFAGPPPMKQRLWPRHCVQDTWGSELHKDLKVVENSIKVYKGTNPDVDSYSVFWDNKKMTDTTLCAQLRMRNATDIYICGLAYDVCVGATAVDALAIGYRTILLDDCSRGVDLLDIEKTKNTVIKNNG
;
A
#
# COMPACT_ATOMS: atom_id res chain seq x y z
N LEU A 1 11.95 7.02 8.10
CA LEU A 1 12.55 5.95 8.94
C LEU A 1 12.25 6.08 10.44
N LYS A 2 11.94 7.25 11.00
CA LYS A 2 11.44 7.33 12.38
C LYS A 2 9.92 7.13 12.40
N GLY A 3 9.48 6.06 13.05
CA GLY A 3 8.07 5.72 13.22
C GLY A 3 7.53 4.87 12.08
N ALA A 4 8.19 3.76 11.72
CA ALA A 4 7.67 2.75 10.78
C ALA A 4 7.01 1.54 11.51
N TYR A 5 7.36 1.29 12.78
CA TYR A 5 7.03 0.04 13.49
C TYR A 5 6.65 0.36 14.95
N LYS A 6 5.45 -0.07 15.40
CA LYS A 6 4.95 0.18 16.77
C LYS A 6 5.29 -0.95 17.74
N THR A 7 5.46 -2.17 17.22
CA THR A 7 6.03 -3.31 17.94
C THR A 7 6.91 -4.09 16.97
N VAL A 8 7.91 -4.81 17.47
CA VAL A 8 8.76 -5.64 16.61
C VAL A 8 8.00 -6.83 15.99
N SER A 9 6.86 -7.24 16.56
CA SER A 9 5.91 -8.12 15.88
C SER A 9 5.36 -7.54 14.57
N ASP A 10 5.27 -6.22 14.40
CA ASP A 10 4.88 -5.57 13.13
C ASP A 10 6.00 -5.62 12.07
N ILE A 11 7.26 -5.88 12.44
CA ILE A 11 8.36 -6.11 11.47
C ILE A 11 8.23 -7.50 10.83
N PHE A 12 7.60 -8.47 11.50
CA PHE A 12 7.63 -9.89 11.11
C PHE A 12 6.28 -10.53 10.76
N TYR A 13 5.19 -10.20 11.44
CA TYR A 13 3.86 -10.73 11.07
C TYR A 13 3.32 -10.16 9.75
N ARG A 14 4.03 -9.19 9.19
CA ARG A 14 3.67 -8.38 8.03
C ARG A 14 4.63 -8.57 6.84
N THR A 15 5.71 -9.34 7.01
CA THR A 15 6.65 -9.71 5.92
C THR A 15 6.34 -11.07 5.29
N THR A 16 5.29 -11.77 5.74
CA THR A 16 4.67 -12.90 5.03
C THR A 16 3.23 -12.56 4.64
N PRO A 17 2.98 -12.09 3.40
CA PRO A 17 1.63 -11.74 2.99
C PRO A 17 0.83 -13.01 2.66
N CYS A 18 -0.32 -13.16 3.33
CA CYS A 18 -1.32 -14.24 3.22
C CYS A 18 -0.87 -15.68 3.52
N ARG A 19 -1.54 -16.30 4.48
CA ARG A 19 -1.62 -17.76 4.61
C ARG A 19 -2.44 -18.35 3.46
N SER A 20 -1.79 -18.67 2.35
CA SER A 20 -2.29 -19.67 1.39
C SER A 20 -1.11 -20.38 0.74
N VAL A 21 -1.09 -21.70 0.91
CA VAL A 21 -0.05 -22.64 0.49
C VAL A 21 0.37 -22.39 -0.97
N THR A 22 1.64 -22.02 -1.21
CA THR A 22 2.22 -22.02 -2.57
C THR A 22 3.70 -22.46 -2.59
N PRO A 23 4.16 -23.09 -3.69
CA PRO A 23 5.40 -23.88 -3.79
C PRO A 23 6.68 -23.02 -3.96
N PRO A 24 7.88 -23.61 -3.80
CA PRO A 24 9.13 -22.84 -3.69
C PRO A 24 9.55 -22.11 -4.97
N VAL A 25 9.99 -20.86 -4.80
CA VAL A 25 10.64 -20.02 -5.81
C VAL A 25 12.05 -20.55 -6.11
N TYR A 26 12.38 -20.79 -7.38
CA TYR A 26 13.70 -21.26 -7.82
C TYR A 26 14.71 -20.11 -7.93
N ILE A 27 15.71 -20.07 -7.04
CA ILE A 27 16.85 -19.13 -7.10
C ILE A 27 18.02 -19.78 -7.85
N LYS A 28 18.63 -19.06 -8.82
CA LYS A 28 19.81 -19.53 -9.57
C LYS A 28 21.02 -19.80 -8.64
N LYS A 29 21.70 -20.94 -8.79
CA LYS A 29 22.85 -21.36 -7.96
C LYS A 29 24.03 -20.37 -7.90
N SER A 30 24.26 -19.57 -8.95
CA SER A 30 25.36 -18.60 -9.00
C SER A 30 25.12 -17.36 -8.12
N SER A 31 23.87 -16.91 -7.97
CA SER A 31 23.52 -15.79 -7.08
C SER A 31 23.51 -16.20 -5.60
N LEU A 32 23.27 -17.49 -5.30
CA LEU A 32 23.37 -18.04 -3.94
C LEU A 32 24.80 -17.95 -3.38
N ASN A 33 25.82 -18.29 -4.19
CA ASN A 33 27.23 -18.23 -3.77
C ASN A 33 27.76 -16.80 -3.54
N TYR A 34 27.37 -15.84 -4.39
CA TYR A 34 27.73 -14.43 -4.21
C TYR A 34 27.04 -13.81 -2.98
N ASN A 35 25.76 -14.16 -2.76
CA ASN A 35 25.01 -13.71 -1.59
C ASN A 35 25.59 -14.26 -0.28
N ARG A 36 26.06 -15.51 -0.26
CA ARG A 36 26.67 -16.11 0.93
C ARG A 36 27.98 -15.39 1.31
N ARG A 37 28.86 -15.12 0.35
CA ARG A 37 30.10 -14.36 0.59
C ARG A 37 29.85 -12.95 1.13
N THR A 38 28.82 -12.27 0.62
CA THR A 38 28.47 -10.91 1.09
C THR A 38 27.93 -10.93 2.51
N MET A 39 27.09 -11.91 2.82
CA MET A 39 26.56 -12.13 4.16
C MET A 39 27.67 -12.45 5.17
N ASP A 40 28.56 -13.40 4.82
CA ASP A 40 29.67 -13.80 5.68
C ASP A 40 30.61 -12.60 5.97
N ALA A 41 30.91 -11.80 4.94
CA ALA A 41 31.70 -10.58 5.10
C ALA A 41 31.00 -9.54 5.99
N CYS A 42 29.66 -9.41 5.87
CA CYS A 42 28.90 -8.53 6.75
C CYS A 42 28.95 -9.01 8.20
N PHE A 43 28.70 -10.30 8.45
CA PHE A 43 28.75 -10.88 9.79
C PHE A 43 30.12 -10.62 10.44
N SER A 44 31.20 -11.01 9.75
CA SER A 44 32.56 -10.82 10.23
C SER A 44 32.98 -9.35 10.39
N ALA A 45 32.32 -8.42 9.72
CA ALA A 45 32.60 -7.00 9.91
C ALA A 45 32.04 -6.46 11.24
N PHE A 46 31.03 -7.11 11.81
CA PHE A 46 30.37 -6.69 13.04
C PHE A 46 30.68 -7.57 14.25
N ASP A 47 31.06 -8.84 14.03
CA ASP A 47 31.70 -9.73 15.04
C ASP A 47 33.11 -9.18 15.36
N LYS A 48 33.18 -8.28 16.36
CA LYS A 48 34.38 -7.51 16.71
C LYS A 48 35.36 -8.31 17.52
N ASN A 49 34.87 -9.19 18.37
CA ASN A 49 35.71 -10.05 19.19
C ASN A 49 36.09 -11.35 18.46
N SER A 50 35.50 -11.63 17.28
CA SER A 50 35.72 -12.84 16.47
C SER A 50 35.36 -14.13 17.19
N ASP A 51 34.35 -14.09 18.07
CA ASP A 51 33.85 -15.25 18.80
C ASP A 51 32.86 -16.11 18.00
N GLY A 52 32.43 -15.62 16.83
CA GLY A 52 31.52 -16.31 15.94
C GLY A 52 30.03 -16.04 16.20
N TYR A 53 29.73 -15.09 17.08
CA TYR A 53 28.39 -14.63 17.46
C TYR A 53 28.29 -13.10 17.29
N LEU A 54 27.08 -12.56 17.37
CA LEU A 54 26.88 -11.12 17.56
C LEU A 54 26.16 -10.90 18.89
N ASP A 55 26.81 -10.18 19.81
CA ASP A 55 26.15 -9.69 21.00
C ASP A 55 25.28 -8.44 20.72
N LEU A 56 24.57 -7.95 21.74
CA LEU A 56 23.70 -6.77 21.59
C LEU A 56 24.45 -5.49 21.18
N GLU A 57 25.69 -5.29 21.62
CA GLU A 57 26.49 -4.10 21.28
C GLU A 57 27.07 -4.21 19.86
N GLU A 58 27.44 -5.39 19.41
CA GLU A 58 27.83 -5.65 18.02
C GLU A 58 26.64 -5.49 17.07
N PHE A 59 25.47 -6.00 17.47
CA PHE A 59 24.22 -5.78 16.74
C PHE A 59 23.81 -4.30 16.70
N LYS A 60 24.06 -3.54 17.77
CA LYS A 60 23.90 -2.07 17.77
C LYS A 60 24.79 -1.39 16.74
N LEU A 61 26.03 -1.84 16.56
CA LEU A 61 26.91 -1.30 15.52
C LEU A 61 26.36 -1.61 14.12
N LEU A 62 25.84 -2.83 13.91
CA LEU A 62 25.16 -3.21 12.66
C LEU A 62 23.96 -2.30 12.38
N THR A 63 23.06 -2.11 13.35
CA THR A 63 21.87 -1.24 13.16
C THR A 63 22.23 0.23 12.92
N ARG A 64 23.29 0.74 13.56
CA ARG A 64 23.82 2.09 13.29
C ARG A 64 24.38 2.23 11.87
N ALA A 65 24.97 1.17 11.33
CA ALA A 65 25.46 1.16 9.96
C ALA A 65 24.31 1.10 8.95
N LEU A 66 23.25 0.32 9.25
CA LEU A 66 22.06 0.21 8.41
C LEU A 66 21.21 1.49 8.41
N PHE A 67 21.01 2.09 9.59
CA PHE A 67 20.10 3.22 9.76
C PHE A 67 20.84 4.55 9.66
N ARG A 68 21.32 4.84 8.45
CA ARG A 68 21.90 6.12 8.10
C ARG A 68 21.44 6.58 6.72
N ASN A 69 21.38 7.89 6.52
CA ASN A 69 21.13 8.44 5.18
C ASN A 69 22.43 8.60 4.38
N ASP A 70 22.29 9.00 3.12
CA ASP A 70 23.41 9.19 2.17
C ASP A 70 24.40 10.27 2.61
N ARG A 71 23.99 11.16 3.52
CA ARG A 71 24.86 12.19 4.13
C ARG A 71 25.55 11.68 5.41
N GLY A 72 25.42 10.40 5.72
CA GLY A 72 26.03 9.74 6.88
C GLY A 72 25.32 10.00 8.21
N LYS A 73 24.20 10.74 8.24
CA LYS A 73 23.43 11.01 9.46
C LYS A 73 22.82 9.70 9.97
N ILE A 74 23.17 9.36 11.21
CA ILE A 74 22.68 8.15 11.89
C ILE A 74 21.31 8.44 12.50
N TYR A 75 20.37 7.53 12.29
CA TYR A 75 19.09 7.48 12.97
C TYR A 75 19.19 6.52 14.15
N ASN A 76 19.51 7.06 15.34
CA ASN A 76 19.61 6.25 16.54
C ASN A 76 18.27 5.57 16.86
N LEU A 77 18.34 4.28 17.18
CA LEU A 77 17.25 3.55 17.83
C LEU A 77 17.31 3.78 19.33
N GLU A 78 16.15 3.83 19.96
CA GLU A 78 16.02 3.70 21.41
C GLU A 78 16.46 2.29 21.82
N GLU A 79 17.04 2.15 23.01
CA GLU A 79 17.63 0.90 23.47
C GLU A 79 16.60 -0.23 23.57
N ASP A 80 15.38 0.08 24.02
CA ASP A 80 14.28 -0.89 24.10
C ASP A 80 13.93 -1.45 22.71
N LYS A 81 13.85 -0.59 21.69
CA LYS A 81 13.57 -1.03 20.30
C LYS A 81 14.71 -1.85 19.71
N LEU A 82 15.95 -1.51 20.04
CA LEU A 82 17.11 -2.30 19.62
C LEU A 82 17.03 -3.72 20.20
N ARG A 83 16.74 -3.85 21.50
CA ARG A 83 16.57 -5.14 22.17
C ARG A 83 15.39 -5.92 21.60
N GLU A 84 14.26 -5.26 21.35
CA GLU A 84 13.12 -5.93 20.72
C GLU A 84 13.50 -6.52 19.35
N ILE A 85 14.23 -5.77 18.51
CA ILE A 85 14.68 -6.25 17.18
C ILE A 85 15.67 -7.41 17.35
N PHE A 86 16.64 -7.26 18.25
CA PHE A 86 17.63 -8.29 18.55
C PHE A 86 16.95 -9.62 18.93
N ASN A 87 15.99 -9.55 19.85
CA ASN A 87 15.25 -10.71 20.36
C ASN A 87 14.38 -11.42 19.30
N VAL A 88 14.15 -10.83 18.13
CA VAL A 88 13.52 -11.59 17.04
C VAL A 88 14.52 -12.49 16.33
N PHE A 89 15.75 -12.05 16.23
CA PHE A 89 16.78 -12.81 15.54
C PHE A 89 17.45 -13.82 16.46
N ASP A 90 17.61 -13.49 17.74
CA ASP A 90 17.95 -14.43 18.81
C ASP A 90 16.75 -15.36 19.07
N CYS A 91 16.66 -16.41 18.25
CA CYS A 91 15.53 -17.34 18.23
C CYS A 91 15.60 -18.34 19.38
N ASN A 92 16.80 -18.64 19.85
CA ASN A 92 17.04 -19.57 20.96
C ASN A 92 17.07 -18.86 22.33
N ALA A 93 17.04 -17.52 22.35
CA ALA A 93 17.07 -16.65 23.52
C ALA A 93 18.33 -16.81 24.39
N ASP A 94 19.47 -17.10 23.78
CA ASP A 94 20.76 -17.26 24.46
C ASP A 94 21.52 -15.93 24.66
N GLY A 95 20.99 -14.83 24.12
CA GLY A 95 21.56 -13.49 24.22
C GLY A 95 22.57 -13.17 23.12
N TYR A 96 22.71 -14.04 22.12
CA TYR A 96 23.59 -13.90 20.97
C TYR A 96 22.83 -14.13 19.67
N ILE A 97 23.35 -13.61 18.56
CA ILE A 97 22.91 -13.99 17.21
C ILE A 97 24.00 -14.85 16.60
N ASP A 98 23.73 -16.14 16.44
CA ASP A 98 24.64 -17.07 15.77
C ASP A 98 24.58 -16.95 14.23
N ARG A 99 25.30 -17.81 13.52
CA ARG A 99 25.33 -17.78 12.04
C ARG A 99 24.00 -18.16 11.40
N GLU A 100 23.24 -19.09 11.97
CA GLU A 100 21.96 -19.53 11.41
C GLU A 100 20.89 -18.45 11.63
N GLU A 101 20.87 -17.86 12.81
CA GLU A 101 20.05 -16.70 13.16
C GLU A 101 20.41 -15.48 12.30
N PHE A 102 21.70 -15.25 12.05
CA PHE A 102 22.13 -14.20 11.15
C PHE A 102 21.72 -14.46 9.69
N VAL A 103 21.71 -15.71 9.23
CA VAL A 103 21.17 -16.05 7.90
C VAL A 103 19.69 -15.67 7.81
N PHE A 104 18.92 -15.91 8.86
CA PHE A 104 17.52 -15.48 8.93
C PHE A 104 17.41 -13.95 8.93
N CYS A 105 18.15 -13.26 9.80
CA CYS A 105 18.25 -11.79 9.84
C CYS A 105 18.63 -11.18 8.48
N TRP A 106 19.61 -11.77 7.80
CA TRP A 106 20.09 -11.31 6.51
C TRP A 106 19.02 -11.39 5.43
N ASN A 107 18.34 -12.53 5.33
CA ASN A 107 17.37 -12.77 4.26
C ASN A 107 16.02 -12.09 4.48
N HIS A 108 15.60 -11.94 5.74
CA HIS A 108 14.27 -11.41 6.08
C HIS A 108 14.28 -9.95 6.52
N TRP A 109 15.45 -9.32 6.70
CA TRP A 109 15.51 -7.94 7.16
C TRP A 109 16.59 -7.11 6.47
N ILE A 110 17.86 -7.50 6.58
CA ILE A 110 18.97 -6.68 6.06
C ILE A 110 18.84 -6.47 4.56
N LYS A 111 18.61 -7.55 3.79
CA LYS A 111 18.42 -7.46 2.33
C LYS A 111 17.26 -6.56 1.94
N ILE A 112 16.14 -6.65 2.64
CA ILE A 112 14.92 -5.88 2.36
C ILE A 112 15.18 -4.39 2.59
N ILE A 113 15.91 -4.05 3.64
CA ILE A 113 16.26 -2.66 3.96
C ILE A 113 17.24 -2.08 2.94
N VAL A 114 18.29 -2.83 2.58
CA VAL A 114 19.38 -2.31 1.72
C VAL A 114 19.09 -2.42 0.23
N ARG A 115 18.08 -3.20 -0.16
CA ARG A 115 17.64 -3.40 -1.55
C ARG A 115 16.10 -3.37 -1.61
N PRO A 116 15.48 -2.23 -1.31
CA PRO A 116 14.03 -2.08 -1.44
C PRO A 116 13.61 -2.33 -2.90
N ILE A 117 12.45 -2.94 -3.08
CA ILE A 117 11.75 -2.98 -4.37
C ILE A 117 10.57 -2.03 -4.28
N ALA A 118 10.70 -0.89 -4.96
CA ALA A 118 9.75 0.21 -4.91
C ALA A 118 8.66 0.05 -5.97
N ALA A 119 7.42 -0.11 -5.52
CA ALA A 119 6.22 -0.07 -6.34
C ALA A 119 5.57 1.31 -6.28
N PHE A 120 5.30 1.92 -7.44
CA PHE A 120 4.53 3.16 -7.53
C PHE A 120 3.10 2.85 -7.97
N LEU A 121 2.12 3.19 -7.14
CA LEU A 121 0.71 2.93 -7.35
C LEU A 121 -0.03 4.27 -7.56
N ILE A 122 -0.44 4.49 -8.80
CA ILE A 122 -1.19 5.68 -9.24
C ILE A 122 -2.67 5.30 -9.27
N VAL A 123 -3.45 5.90 -8.38
CA VAL A 123 -4.84 5.52 -8.12
C VAL A 123 -5.79 6.40 -8.90
N ASP A 124 -6.58 5.79 -9.78
CA ASP A 124 -7.81 6.34 -10.38
C ASP A 124 -7.68 7.76 -10.97
N VAL A 125 -6.57 8.06 -11.65
CA VAL A 125 -6.39 9.34 -12.37
C VAL A 125 -7.16 9.27 -13.70
N GLN A 126 -8.48 9.16 -13.61
CA GLN A 126 -9.42 8.94 -14.70
C GLN A 126 -10.23 10.20 -15.02
N ASN A 127 -10.80 10.26 -16.22
CA ASN A 127 -11.52 11.42 -16.73
C ASN A 127 -12.72 11.82 -15.86
N ASP A 128 -13.51 10.86 -15.37
CA ASP A 128 -14.69 11.17 -14.55
C ASP A 128 -14.34 11.87 -13.24
N PHE A 129 -13.19 11.59 -12.64
CA PHE A 129 -12.75 12.25 -11.41
C PHE A 129 -12.14 13.65 -11.63
N ILE A 130 -11.78 14.00 -12.87
CA ILE A 130 -11.09 15.26 -13.19
C ILE A 130 -12.01 16.25 -13.91
N SER A 131 -12.81 15.78 -14.87
CA SER A 131 -13.64 16.65 -15.72
C SER A 131 -14.96 16.03 -16.14
N GLY A 132 -15.23 14.78 -15.79
CA GLY A 132 -16.48 14.10 -16.08
C GLY A 132 -17.50 14.15 -14.94
N THR A 133 -18.27 13.07 -14.79
CA THR A 133 -19.50 13.07 -13.98
C THR A 133 -19.25 13.14 -12.48
N LEU A 134 -18.09 12.70 -12.01
CA LEU A 134 -17.66 12.73 -10.60
C LEU A 134 -16.43 13.62 -10.42
N ASN A 135 -16.41 14.77 -11.12
CA ASN A 135 -15.31 15.72 -11.02
C ASN A 135 -15.18 16.22 -9.57
N ILE A 136 -14.03 15.92 -8.95
CA ILE A 136 -13.79 16.21 -7.54
C ILE A 136 -13.71 17.71 -7.23
N SER A 137 -13.51 18.58 -8.24
CA SER A 137 -13.56 20.04 -8.04
C SER A 137 -14.93 20.53 -7.62
N ASN A 138 -15.97 19.72 -7.84
CA ASN A 138 -17.34 20.02 -7.43
C ASN A 138 -17.67 19.48 -6.02
N CYS A 139 -16.74 18.78 -5.37
CA CYS A 139 -16.88 18.29 -4.00
C CYS A 139 -16.55 19.38 -2.96
N SER A 140 -16.77 19.08 -1.67
CA SER A 140 -16.65 20.05 -0.57
C SER A 140 -15.25 20.64 -0.43
N ALA A 141 -14.20 19.87 -0.71
CA ALA A 141 -12.82 20.34 -0.67
C ALA A 141 -12.45 21.31 -1.81
N GLN A 142 -13.22 21.31 -2.90
CA GLN A 142 -12.98 22.13 -4.10
C GLN A 142 -11.57 21.99 -4.68
N GLN A 143 -10.92 20.85 -4.44
CA GLN A 143 -9.61 20.54 -4.98
C GLN A 143 -9.72 20.12 -6.45
N ASN A 144 -8.77 20.55 -7.28
CA ASN A 144 -8.78 20.22 -8.70
C ASN A 144 -8.01 18.92 -8.97
N GLY A 145 -8.71 17.88 -9.42
CA GLY A 145 -8.12 16.58 -9.76
C GLY A 145 -7.04 16.64 -10.83
N LEU A 146 -7.05 17.63 -11.74
CA LEU A 146 -6.02 17.79 -12.77
C LEU A 146 -4.63 18.09 -12.17
N GLU A 147 -4.58 18.69 -10.97
CA GLU A 147 -3.32 19.11 -10.33
C GLU A 147 -2.41 17.94 -9.95
N VAL A 148 -2.93 16.71 -9.90
CA VAL A 148 -2.09 15.53 -9.62
C VAL A 148 -1.24 15.10 -10.81
N VAL A 149 -1.62 15.47 -12.03
CA VAL A 149 -1.02 14.93 -13.26
C VAL A 149 0.43 15.34 -13.42
N GLU A 150 0.75 16.63 -13.25
CA GLU A 150 2.12 17.13 -13.42
C GLU A 150 3.09 16.57 -12.38
N PRO A 151 2.80 16.58 -11.07
CA PRO A 151 3.68 15.98 -10.06
C PRO A 151 3.90 14.47 -10.27
N ILE A 152 2.84 13.73 -10.65
CA ILE A 152 2.96 12.29 -10.95
C ILE A 152 3.87 12.08 -12.16
N ASN A 153 3.67 12.82 -13.25
CA ASN A 153 4.53 12.73 -14.43
C ASN A 153 5.98 13.08 -14.10
N HIS A 154 6.21 14.11 -13.27
CA HIS A 154 7.54 14.49 -12.81
C HIS A 154 8.22 13.34 -12.04
N LEU A 155 7.50 12.66 -11.14
CA LEU A 155 8.03 11.50 -10.42
C LEU A 155 8.34 10.33 -11.37
N LEU A 156 7.50 10.07 -12.37
CA LEU A 156 7.75 9.04 -13.38
C LEU A 156 9.00 9.32 -14.22
N ASP A 157 9.38 10.60 -14.38
CA ASP A 157 10.58 11.01 -15.12
C ASP A 157 11.85 11.06 -14.28
N THR A 158 11.72 11.37 -12.98
CA THR A 158 12.87 11.66 -12.11
C THR A 158 13.20 10.55 -11.13
N VAL A 159 12.27 9.63 -10.88
CA VAL A 159 12.44 8.52 -9.93
C VAL A 159 12.35 7.19 -10.67
N GLN A 160 13.37 6.36 -10.49
CA GLN A 160 13.37 5.00 -11.01
C GLN A 160 12.64 4.07 -10.03
N PHE A 161 11.36 3.80 -10.30
CA PHE A 161 10.59 2.77 -9.61
C PHE A 161 10.82 1.39 -10.26
N ASP A 162 10.83 0.33 -9.46
CA ASP A 162 10.98 -1.05 -9.95
C ASP A 162 9.73 -1.55 -10.68
N VAL A 163 8.56 -1.03 -10.31
CA VAL A 163 7.28 -1.32 -10.96
C VAL A 163 6.28 -0.17 -10.78
N VAL A 164 5.48 0.09 -11.82
CA VAL A 164 4.41 1.08 -11.80
C VAL A 164 3.06 0.42 -12.05
N PHE A 165 2.09 0.77 -11.22
CA PHE A 165 0.71 0.32 -11.28
C PHE A 165 -0.21 1.52 -11.50
N TYR A 166 -1.21 1.34 -12.36
CA TYR A 166 -2.32 2.27 -12.51
C TYR A 166 -3.60 1.54 -12.10
N SER A 167 -4.31 2.01 -11.08
CA SER A 167 -5.65 1.51 -10.82
C SER A 167 -6.68 2.26 -11.64
N LEU A 168 -7.76 1.56 -11.97
CA LEU A 168 -8.92 2.11 -12.63
C LEU A 168 -10.18 1.63 -11.91
N ASP A 169 -11.03 2.55 -11.50
CA ASP A 169 -12.42 2.21 -11.26
C ASP A 169 -13.05 1.78 -12.59
N TRP A 170 -13.77 0.66 -12.56
CA TRP A 170 -14.18 -0.04 -13.77
C TRP A 170 -15.55 -0.68 -13.59
N HIS A 171 -16.56 0.16 -13.39
CA HIS A 171 -17.88 -0.23 -12.93
C HIS A 171 -18.81 -0.70 -14.06
N PRO A 172 -19.51 -1.85 -13.91
CA PRO A 172 -20.58 -2.20 -14.82
C PRO A 172 -21.72 -1.19 -14.73
N SER A 173 -22.55 -1.07 -15.77
CA SER A 173 -23.62 -0.07 -15.81
C SER A 173 -24.68 -0.25 -14.70
N ASN A 174 -24.85 -1.45 -14.17
CA ASN A 174 -25.78 -1.76 -13.07
C ASN A 174 -25.11 -1.81 -11.67
N HIS A 175 -23.94 -1.19 -11.52
CA HIS A 175 -23.19 -1.18 -10.26
C HIS A 175 -23.99 -0.59 -9.09
N VAL A 176 -23.84 -1.20 -7.91
CA VAL A 176 -24.57 -0.89 -6.67
C VAL A 176 -24.30 0.50 -6.11
N SER A 177 -23.15 1.08 -6.46
CA SER A 177 -22.76 2.38 -5.95
C SER A 177 -23.45 3.55 -6.65
N PHE A 178 -24.11 3.34 -7.80
CA PHE A 178 -24.72 4.43 -8.55
C PHE A 178 -26.12 4.78 -8.02
N ILE A 179 -26.36 6.07 -7.79
CA ILE A 179 -27.65 6.60 -7.31
C ILE A 179 -28.81 6.25 -8.25
N ASP A 180 -28.58 6.25 -9.56
CA ASP A 180 -29.60 5.91 -10.56
C ASP A 180 -29.94 4.40 -10.60
N ASN A 181 -29.14 3.56 -9.95
CA ASN A 181 -29.38 2.13 -9.79
C ASN A 181 -30.00 1.77 -8.43
N ILE A 182 -30.33 2.74 -7.57
CA ILE A 182 -30.78 2.48 -6.20
C ILE A 182 -32.00 1.56 -6.13
N GLY A 183 -32.94 1.69 -7.08
CA GLY A 183 -34.14 0.86 -7.14
C GLY A 183 -33.92 -0.58 -7.63
N GLN A 184 -32.70 -0.94 -8.02
CA GLN A 184 -32.38 -2.29 -8.50
C GLN A 184 -32.10 -3.29 -7.37
N ARG A 185 -31.95 -2.81 -6.14
CA ARG A 185 -31.66 -3.62 -4.95
C ARG A 185 -32.58 -3.22 -3.82
N GLU A 186 -32.96 -4.19 -2.99
CA GLU A 186 -33.80 -3.94 -1.83
C GLU A 186 -33.03 -3.14 -0.78
N ILE A 187 -33.60 -2.02 -0.33
CA ILE A 187 -33.07 -1.26 0.80
C ILE A 187 -33.53 -1.91 2.10
N HIS A 188 -32.58 -2.17 2.99
CA HIS A 188 -32.83 -2.73 4.31
C HIS A 188 -33.68 -1.75 5.15
N PRO A 189 -34.67 -2.21 5.94
CA PRO A 189 -35.54 -1.34 6.73
C PRO A 189 -34.82 -0.44 7.75
N SER A 190 -33.59 -0.79 8.13
CA SER A 190 -32.75 0.02 9.03
C SER A 190 -31.91 1.08 8.31
N SER A 191 -32.02 1.20 6.99
CA SER A 191 -31.33 2.23 6.22
C SER A 191 -31.78 3.62 6.68
N PRO A 192 -30.87 4.58 6.88
CA PRO A 192 -31.24 5.93 7.31
C PRO A 192 -32.05 6.69 6.25
N VAL A 193 -31.95 6.28 4.98
CA VAL A 193 -32.63 6.90 3.83
C VAL A 193 -33.31 5.82 2.99
N THR A 194 -34.52 6.14 2.50
CA THR A 194 -35.30 5.27 1.60
C THR A 194 -34.87 5.47 0.14
N ALA A 195 -35.30 4.58 -0.76
CA ALA A 195 -34.90 4.66 -2.16
C ALA A 195 -35.43 5.94 -2.84
N GLU A 196 -36.62 6.40 -2.43
CA GLU A 196 -37.30 7.56 -2.99
C GLU A 196 -36.68 8.89 -2.54
N ASN A 197 -36.06 8.91 -1.36
CA ASN A 197 -35.51 10.12 -0.76
C ASN A 197 -33.97 10.20 -0.88
N ALA A 198 -33.32 9.14 -1.32
CA ALA A 198 -31.87 9.09 -1.42
C ALA A 198 -31.35 10.11 -2.43
N GLN A 199 -30.29 10.78 -2.05
CA GLN A 199 -29.56 11.72 -2.88
C GLN A 199 -28.16 11.20 -3.17
N THR A 200 -27.51 11.84 -4.14
CA THR A 200 -26.09 11.59 -4.38
C THR A 200 -25.30 11.88 -3.10
N TYR A 201 -24.32 11.04 -2.78
CA TYR A 201 -23.49 11.07 -1.58
C TYR A 201 -24.12 10.56 -0.28
N ASP A 202 -25.42 10.23 -0.27
CA ASP A 202 -26.04 9.55 0.86
C ASP A 202 -25.45 8.16 1.08
N THR A 203 -25.54 7.66 2.30
CA THR A 203 -25.21 6.27 2.62
C THR A 203 -26.49 5.49 2.91
N VAL A 204 -26.73 4.45 2.13
CA VAL A 204 -27.86 3.53 2.30
C VAL A 204 -27.38 2.18 2.82
N ILE A 205 -28.32 1.37 3.31
CA ILE A 205 -28.07 -0.03 3.66
C ILE A 205 -28.89 -0.90 2.72
N PHE A 206 -28.25 -1.65 1.83
CA PHE A 206 -28.91 -2.66 1.02
C PHE A 206 -29.13 -3.95 1.83
N ALA A 207 -30.25 -4.61 1.59
CA ALA A 207 -30.60 -5.89 2.18
C ALA A 207 -29.71 -7.02 1.65
N GLY A 208 -29.62 -8.11 2.43
CA GLY A 208 -28.84 -9.31 2.12
C GLY A 208 -28.31 -9.98 3.40
N PRO A 209 -27.73 -11.17 3.32
CA PRO A 209 -26.89 -11.70 4.40
C PRO A 209 -25.40 -11.56 4.04
N PRO A 210 -24.63 -10.65 4.68
CA PRO A 210 -25.05 -9.59 5.61
C PRO A 210 -25.57 -8.33 4.89
N PRO A 211 -26.32 -7.44 5.57
CA PRO A 211 -26.66 -6.12 5.05
C PRO A 211 -25.41 -5.32 4.70
N MET A 212 -25.47 -4.53 3.64
CA MET A 212 -24.32 -3.81 3.09
C MET A 212 -24.53 -2.30 3.14
N LYS A 213 -23.66 -1.59 3.86
CA LYS A 213 -23.58 -0.13 3.79
C LYS A 213 -22.94 0.28 2.47
N GLN A 214 -23.58 1.19 1.73
CA GLN A 214 -23.09 1.69 0.46
C GLN A 214 -23.30 3.21 0.39
N ARG A 215 -22.23 3.94 0.07
CA ARG A 215 -22.33 5.35 -0.29
C ARG A 215 -22.71 5.47 -1.76
N LEU A 216 -23.68 6.32 -2.07
CA LEU A 216 -24.18 6.50 -3.43
C LEU A 216 -23.40 7.59 -4.15
N TRP A 217 -23.09 7.35 -5.40
CA TRP A 217 -22.32 8.24 -6.27
C TRP A 217 -23.10 8.53 -7.56
N PRO A 218 -22.78 9.63 -8.27
CA PRO A 218 -23.18 9.74 -9.67
C PRO A 218 -22.66 8.53 -10.43
N ARG A 219 -23.29 8.19 -11.55
CA ARG A 219 -22.71 7.22 -12.48
C ARG A 219 -21.35 7.72 -12.96
N HIS A 220 -20.31 6.93 -12.75
CA HIS A 220 -18.93 7.28 -13.09
C HIS A 220 -18.14 6.03 -13.44
N CYS A 221 -17.03 6.22 -14.16
CA CYS A 221 -16.06 5.20 -14.52
C CYS A 221 -16.71 3.91 -15.06
N VAL A 222 -17.77 4.08 -15.86
CA VAL A 222 -18.47 2.95 -16.48
C VAL A 222 -17.53 2.28 -17.49
N GLN A 223 -17.52 0.95 -17.51
CA GLN A 223 -16.66 0.16 -18.39
C GLN A 223 -16.77 0.62 -19.84
N ASP A 224 -15.62 0.75 -20.49
CA ASP A 224 -15.49 1.11 -21.92
C ASP A 224 -16.10 2.47 -22.29
N THR A 225 -16.14 3.42 -21.35
CA THR A 225 -16.58 4.80 -21.59
C THR A 225 -15.42 5.77 -21.47
N TRP A 226 -15.56 6.96 -22.07
CA TRP A 226 -14.57 8.03 -21.91
C TRP A 226 -14.29 8.34 -20.44
N GLY A 227 -15.31 8.30 -19.58
CA GLY A 227 -15.19 8.60 -18.16
C GLY A 227 -14.25 7.65 -17.40
N SER A 228 -14.14 6.39 -17.85
CA SER A 228 -13.27 5.38 -17.23
C SER A 228 -11.86 5.33 -17.83
N GLU A 229 -11.55 6.10 -18.87
CA GLU A 229 -10.19 6.20 -19.38
C GLU A 229 -9.29 6.98 -18.41
N LEU A 230 -8.01 6.61 -18.34
CA LEU A 230 -7.00 7.44 -17.68
C LEU A 230 -6.94 8.81 -18.37
N HIS A 231 -6.65 9.85 -17.59
CA HIS A 231 -6.53 11.19 -18.14
C HIS A 231 -5.45 11.25 -19.22
N LYS A 232 -5.76 11.88 -20.36
CA LYS A 232 -4.88 11.89 -21.54
C LYS A 232 -3.48 12.47 -21.30
N ASP A 233 -3.35 13.37 -20.32
CA ASP A 233 -2.10 14.04 -20.00
C ASP A 233 -1.29 13.26 -18.93
N LEU A 234 -1.85 12.21 -18.35
CA LEU A 234 -1.13 11.30 -17.47
C LEU A 234 -0.21 10.41 -18.30
N LYS A 235 1.08 10.43 -17.98
CA LYS A 235 2.06 9.55 -18.60
C LYS A 235 1.78 8.12 -18.17
N VAL A 236 1.64 7.22 -19.15
CA VAL A 236 1.56 5.77 -18.93
C VAL A 236 2.90 5.15 -19.32
N VAL A 237 3.64 4.65 -18.34
CA VAL A 237 4.97 4.05 -18.60
C VAL A 237 4.83 2.68 -19.26
N GLU A 238 5.81 2.34 -20.10
CA GLU A 238 5.91 1.03 -20.73
C GLU A 238 6.07 -0.07 -19.66
N ASN A 239 5.46 -1.23 -19.89
CA ASN A 239 5.42 -2.36 -18.94
C ASN A 239 4.73 -2.09 -17.59
N SER A 240 4.00 -0.98 -17.46
CA SER A 240 3.11 -0.77 -16.33
C SER A 240 1.98 -1.79 -16.26
N ILE A 241 1.39 -1.93 -15.07
CA ILE A 241 0.32 -2.88 -14.81
C ILE A 241 -0.95 -2.10 -14.50
N LYS A 242 -2.01 -2.38 -15.25
CA LYS A 242 -3.35 -1.86 -14.95
C LYS A 242 -4.07 -2.80 -14.00
N VAL A 243 -4.66 -2.25 -12.94
CA VAL A 243 -5.47 -3.00 -11.97
C VAL A 243 -6.88 -2.41 -11.99
N TYR A 244 -7.85 -3.21 -12.41
CA TYR A 244 -9.25 -2.81 -12.42
C TYR A 244 -9.90 -3.17 -11.09
N LYS A 245 -10.69 -2.25 -10.54
CA LYS A 245 -11.48 -2.44 -9.32
C LYS A 245 -12.94 -2.02 -9.54
N GLY A 246 -13.82 -2.43 -8.64
CA GLY A 246 -15.25 -2.11 -8.73
C GLY A 246 -15.99 -2.82 -9.87
N THR A 247 -15.44 -3.95 -10.36
CA THR A 247 -15.98 -4.67 -11.52
C THR A 247 -17.19 -5.55 -11.18
N ASN A 248 -17.41 -5.84 -9.89
CA ASN A 248 -18.54 -6.63 -9.43
C ASN A 248 -19.75 -5.70 -9.24
N PRO A 249 -20.90 -5.96 -9.90
CA PRO A 249 -22.06 -5.07 -9.78
C PRO A 249 -22.61 -4.95 -8.36
N ASP A 250 -22.39 -5.94 -7.50
CA ASP A 250 -23.03 -6.05 -6.17
C ASP A 250 -22.14 -5.63 -5.00
N VAL A 251 -20.90 -5.21 -5.27
CA VAL A 251 -19.99 -4.74 -4.22
C VAL A 251 -19.02 -3.70 -4.78
N ASP A 252 -18.97 -2.57 -4.08
CA ASP A 252 -18.04 -1.48 -4.38
C ASP A 252 -16.62 -1.78 -3.89
N SER A 253 -15.62 -1.08 -4.42
CA SER A 253 -14.20 -1.34 -4.15
C SER A 253 -13.41 -0.03 -4.13
N TYR A 254 -13.25 0.56 -2.95
CA TYR A 254 -12.40 1.75 -2.81
C TYR A 254 -10.91 1.39 -2.82
N SER A 255 -10.54 0.36 -2.06
CA SER A 255 -9.18 -0.12 -2.03
C SER A 255 -8.82 -0.80 -3.35
N VAL A 256 -7.60 -0.57 -3.84
CA VAL A 256 -7.06 -1.32 -4.97
C VAL A 256 -6.71 -2.76 -4.54
N PHE A 257 -6.69 -3.10 -3.25
CA PHE A 257 -6.39 -4.47 -2.80
C PHE A 257 -7.60 -5.40 -2.81
N TRP A 258 -8.75 -4.93 -2.34
CA TRP A 258 -9.95 -5.74 -2.15
C TRP A 258 -11.23 -4.94 -2.36
N ASP A 259 -12.32 -5.66 -2.62
CA ASP A 259 -13.66 -5.12 -2.50
C ASP A 259 -13.97 -4.66 -1.05
N ASN A 260 -15.00 -3.83 -0.89
CA ASN A 260 -15.38 -3.26 0.41
C ASN A 260 -15.84 -4.32 1.43
N LYS A 261 -16.16 -5.54 0.99
CA LYS A 261 -16.46 -6.69 1.87
C LYS A 261 -15.22 -7.49 2.24
N LYS A 262 -14.05 -7.17 1.66
CA LYS A 262 -12.80 -7.95 1.74
C LYS A 262 -12.97 -9.42 1.35
N MET A 263 -13.89 -9.70 0.44
CA MET A 263 -14.19 -11.05 -0.03
C MET A 263 -13.47 -11.40 -1.32
N THR A 264 -13.32 -10.43 -2.21
CA THR A 264 -12.61 -10.57 -3.49
C THR A 264 -11.38 -9.68 -3.47
N ASP A 265 -10.20 -10.24 -3.76
CA ASP A 265 -9.00 -9.46 -4.01
C ASP A 265 -8.89 -9.06 -5.48
N THR A 266 -8.23 -7.93 -5.72
CA THR A 266 -7.79 -7.60 -7.08
C THR A 266 -6.49 -8.34 -7.40
N THR A 267 -5.98 -8.17 -8.61
CA THR A 267 -4.67 -8.72 -8.99
C THR A 267 -3.48 -8.06 -8.27
N LEU A 268 -3.66 -6.91 -7.60
CA LEU A 268 -2.55 -6.12 -7.03
C LEU A 268 -1.70 -6.94 -6.05
N CYS A 269 -2.34 -7.64 -5.10
CA CYS A 269 -1.66 -8.48 -4.12
C CYS A 269 -0.72 -9.50 -4.78
N ALA A 270 -1.22 -10.24 -5.77
CA ALA A 270 -0.44 -11.24 -6.49
C ALA A 270 0.73 -10.60 -7.26
N GLN A 271 0.48 -9.47 -7.93
CA GLN A 271 1.50 -8.78 -8.74
C GLN A 271 2.63 -8.17 -7.90
N LEU A 272 2.32 -7.62 -6.72
CA LEU A 272 3.30 -7.13 -5.76
C LEU A 272 4.16 -8.27 -5.21
N ARG A 273 3.54 -9.40 -4.84
CA ARG A 273 4.25 -10.60 -4.35
C ARG A 273 5.19 -11.19 -5.38
N MET A 274 4.72 -11.35 -6.62
CA MET A 274 5.55 -11.89 -7.70
C MET A 274 6.82 -11.06 -7.95
N ARG A 275 6.80 -9.77 -7.59
CA ARG A 275 7.93 -8.84 -7.73
C ARG A 275 8.73 -8.66 -6.45
N ASN A 276 8.32 -9.28 -5.35
CA ASN A 276 8.87 -9.04 -4.01
C ASN A 276 8.89 -7.55 -3.66
N ALA A 277 7.83 -6.81 -4.01
CA ALA A 277 7.69 -5.41 -3.64
C ALA A 277 7.77 -5.26 -2.12
N THR A 278 8.53 -4.27 -1.64
CA THR A 278 8.73 -4.01 -0.21
C THR A 278 8.15 -2.66 0.20
N ASP A 279 8.07 -1.73 -0.75
CA ASP A 279 7.64 -0.36 -0.56
C ASP A 279 6.57 -0.03 -1.58
N ILE A 280 5.50 0.63 -1.12
CA ILE A 280 4.43 1.11 -1.97
C ILE A 280 4.31 2.61 -1.80
N TYR A 281 4.58 3.32 -2.88
CA TYR A 281 4.34 4.76 -3.02
C TYR A 281 2.94 4.92 -3.63
N ILE A 282 2.04 5.61 -2.95
CA ILE A 282 0.63 5.71 -3.35
C ILE A 282 0.30 7.18 -3.61
N CYS A 283 -0.42 7.44 -4.70
CA CYS A 283 -0.92 8.77 -5.05
C CYS A 283 -2.19 8.67 -5.90
N GLY A 284 -2.77 9.82 -6.28
CA GLY A 284 -3.88 9.89 -7.22
C GLY A 284 -5.17 10.43 -6.59
N LEU A 285 -6.31 9.87 -6.99
CA LEU A 285 -7.64 10.37 -6.65
C LEU A 285 -8.55 9.26 -6.09
N ALA A 286 -9.49 9.54 -5.20
CA ALA A 286 -9.50 10.67 -4.28
C ALA A 286 -8.68 10.34 -3.01
N TYR A 287 -7.93 11.32 -2.49
CA TYR A 287 -7.03 11.23 -1.33
C TYR A 287 -7.68 10.50 -0.14
N ASP A 288 -8.88 10.90 0.23
CA ASP A 288 -9.64 10.48 1.39
C ASP A 288 -10.59 9.29 1.12
N VAL A 289 -10.61 8.80 -0.12
CA VAL A 289 -11.43 7.65 -0.54
C VAL A 289 -10.53 6.53 -1.04
N CYS A 290 -10.34 6.37 -2.36
CA CYS A 290 -9.61 5.24 -2.94
C CYS A 290 -8.13 5.23 -2.52
N VAL A 291 -7.47 6.40 -2.53
CA VAL A 291 -6.06 6.53 -2.14
C VAL A 291 -5.89 6.18 -0.66
N GLY A 292 -6.71 6.76 0.21
CA GLY A 292 -6.68 6.54 1.65
C GLY A 292 -6.99 5.09 2.04
N ALA A 293 -8.04 4.51 1.46
CA ALA A 293 -8.40 3.10 1.68
C ALA A 293 -7.26 2.17 1.25
N THR A 294 -6.65 2.43 0.10
CA THR A 294 -5.52 1.66 -0.41
C THR A 294 -4.28 1.78 0.47
N ALA A 295 -3.99 2.98 0.98
CA ALA A 295 -2.86 3.21 1.90
C ALA A 295 -3.06 2.50 3.24
N VAL A 296 -4.27 2.55 3.79
CA VAL A 296 -4.61 1.84 5.03
C VAL A 296 -4.49 0.33 4.86
N ASP A 297 -4.95 -0.21 3.73
CA ASP A 297 -4.82 -1.64 3.43
C ASP A 297 -3.37 -2.05 3.19
N ALA A 298 -2.57 -1.25 2.46
CA ALA A 298 -1.13 -1.50 2.27
C ALA A 298 -0.39 -1.59 3.61
N LEU A 299 -0.66 -0.64 4.52
CA LEU A 299 -0.13 -0.64 5.88
C LEU A 299 -0.58 -1.87 6.65
N ALA A 300 -1.88 -2.21 6.60
CA ALA A 300 -2.44 -3.39 7.26
C ALA A 300 -1.80 -4.70 6.79
N ILE A 301 -1.51 -4.83 5.49
CA ILE A 301 -0.84 -6.00 4.91
C ILE A 301 0.61 -6.09 5.34
N GLY A 302 1.28 -4.95 5.53
CA GLY A 302 2.68 -4.92 5.94
C GLY A 302 3.66 -4.23 5.03
N TYR A 303 3.18 -3.58 3.97
CA TYR A 303 4.06 -2.82 3.10
C TYR A 303 4.53 -1.54 3.78
N ARG A 304 5.81 -1.18 3.57
CA ARG A 304 6.25 0.19 3.85
C ARG A 304 5.48 1.10 2.90
N THR A 305 4.58 1.89 3.44
CA THR A 305 3.65 2.68 2.64
C THR A 305 4.05 4.14 2.73
N ILE A 306 4.06 4.82 1.58
CA ILE A 306 4.37 6.24 1.47
C ILE A 306 3.22 6.87 0.69
N LEU A 307 2.43 7.72 1.36
CA LEU A 307 1.37 8.48 0.69
C LEU A 307 1.93 9.83 0.20
N LEU A 308 1.86 10.07 -1.10
CA LEU A 308 2.43 11.26 -1.74
C LEU A 308 1.39 12.39 -1.78
N ASP A 309 1.50 13.31 -0.81
CA ASP A 309 0.57 14.42 -0.58
C ASP A 309 0.44 15.32 -1.83
N ASP A 310 1.56 15.77 -2.40
CA ASP A 310 1.59 16.66 -3.57
C ASP A 310 0.95 16.02 -4.82
N CYS A 311 1.00 14.70 -4.91
CA CYS A 311 0.47 13.89 -6.02
C CYS A 311 -0.96 13.41 -5.78
N SER A 312 -1.67 13.95 -4.79
CA SER A 312 -3.00 13.49 -4.41
C SER A 312 -3.96 14.65 -4.19
N ARG A 313 -5.24 14.46 -4.53
CA ARG A 313 -6.34 15.40 -4.25
C ARG A 313 -7.58 14.64 -3.79
N GLY A 314 -8.36 15.22 -2.90
CA GLY A 314 -9.49 14.56 -2.24
C GLY A 314 -10.81 15.31 -2.39
N VAL A 315 -11.86 14.71 -1.82
CA VAL A 315 -13.23 15.22 -1.94
C VAL A 315 -13.65 16.08 -0.74
N ASP A 316 -13.14 15.81 0.47
CA ASP A 316 -13.46 16.56 1.69
C ASP A 316 -12.22 16.87 2.54
N LEU A 317 -12.09 18.12 3.02
CA LEU A 317 -10.90 18.56 3.77
C LEU A 317 -10.73 17.84 5.12
N LEU A 318 -11.83 17.57 5.83
CA LEU A 318 -11.76 16.91 7.14
C LEU A 318 -11.40 15.44 6.98
N ASP A 319 -11.95 14.77 5.96
CA ASP A 319 -11.62 13.38 5.68
C ASP A 319 -10.20 13.22 5.10
N ILE A 320 -9.69 14.21 4.36
CA ILE A 320 -8.27 14.29 3.96
C ILE A 320 -7.35 14.35 5.19
N GLU A 321 -7.61 15.28 6.11
CA GLU A 321 -6.80 15.41 7.34
C GLU A 321 -6.88 14.14 8.20
N LYS A 322 -8.07 13.56 8.34
CA LYS A 322 -8.26 12.28 9.06
C LYS A 322 -7.48 11.14 8.42
N THR A 323 -7.48 11.06 7.09
CA THR A 323 -6.71 10.06 6.33
C THR A 323 -5.22 10.26 6.56
N LYS A 324 -4.71 11.49 6.45
CA LYS A 324 -3.31 11.84 6.71
C LYS A 324 -2.89 11.46 8.12
N ASN A 325 -3.68 11.81 9.12
CA ASN A 325 -3.44 11.45 10.51
C ASN A 325 -3.45 9.94 10.73
N THR A 326 -4.33 9.22 10.03
CA THR A 326 -4.40 7.74 10.10
C THR A 326 -3.13 7.11 9.54
N VAL A 327 -2.67 7.57 8.37
CA VAL A 327 -1.43 7.08 7.73
C VAL A 327 -0.22 7.38 8.62
N ILE A 328 -0.06 8.63 9.09
CA ILE A 328 1.05 9.02 9.98
C ILE A 328 1.03 8.21 11.29
N LYS A 329 -0.13 8.08 11.93
CA LYS A 329 -0.27 7.32 13.18
C LYS A 329 0.07 5.83 12.97
N ASN A 330 -0.13 5.33 11.76
CA ASN A 330 0.23 3.98 11.36
C ASN A 330 1.51 3.95 10.53
N ASN A 331 2.39 4.93 10.77
CA ASN A 331 3.79 4.84 10.40
C ASN A 331 4.09 4.87 8.88
N GLY A 332 3.15 5.41 8.09
CA GLY A 332 3.30 5.68 6.65
C GLY A 332 3.39 7.16 6.29
#